data_AF-A0A1V3NFC6-F1
#
_entry.id   AF-A0A1V3NFC6-F1
#
_cell.length_a   1.000
_cell.length_b   1.000
_cell.length_c   1.000
_cell.angle_alpha   90.00
_cell.angle_beta   90.00
_cell.angle_gamma   90.00
#
_symmetry.space_group_name_H-M   'P 1'
#
loop_
_entity.id
_entity.type
_entity.pdbx_description
1 polymer ?
#
loop_
_entity_poly.entity_id
_entity_poly.type
_entity_poly.pdbx_seq_one_letter_code
_entity_poly.pdbx_strand_id
1 'polypeptide(L)' 'MAVTPVSGHALNGIQRGMEGLQRSAAEIASADRMNGEETRSVAEPLVEQIQHATQVEASVKVLKTENDMLGSLLDVKA' A
#
# COMPACT_ATOMS: atom_id res chain seq x y z
N MET A 1 -18.25 -17.59 -5.00
CA MET A 1 -17.52 -16.64 -5.88
C MET A 1 -17.46 -15.22 -5.29
N ALA A 2 -17.34 -15.05 -3.97
CA ALA A 2 -17.20 -13.72 -3.33
C ALA A 2 -15.78 -13.42 -2.81
N VAL A 3 -14.89 -14.42 -2.86
CA VAL A 3 -13.54 -14.36 -2.30
C VAL A 3 -12.54 -13.83 -3.34
N THR A 4 -12.67 -14.29 -4.59
CA THR A 4 -11.89 -13.85 -5.77
C THR A 4 -11.92 -12.33 -6.07
N PRO A 5 -13.05 -11.61 -5.89
CA PRO A 5 -13.08 -10.15 -6.05
C PRO A 5 -12.23 -9.42 -5.00
N VAL A 6 -12.19 -9.92 -3.76
CA VAL A 6 -11.50 -9.28 -2.62
C VAL A 6 -9.98 -9.34 -2.81
N SER A 7 -9.46 -10.48 -3.25
CA SER A 7 -8.03 -10.65 -3.54
C SER A 7 -7.58 -9.73 -4.67
N GLY A 8 -8.40 -9.54 -5.71
CA GLY A 8 -8.13 -8.58 -6.79
C GLY A 8 -8.02 -7.13 -6.30
N HIS A 9 -8.92 -6.71 -5.41
CA HIS A 9 -8.88 -5.37 -4.80
C HIS A 9 -7.68 -5.18 -3.86
N ALA A 10 -7.33 -6.21 -3.08
CA ALA A 10 -6.17 -6.19 -2.20
C ALA A 10 -4.87 -6.06 -3.00
N LEU A 11 -4.67 -6.87 -4.04
CA LEU A 11 -3.49 -6.79 -4.91
C LEU A 11 -3.37 -5.43 -5.59
N ASN A 12 -4.48 -4.89 -6.09
CA ASN A 12 -4.50 -3.57 -6.69
C ASN A 12 -4.22 -2.45 -5.68
N GLY A 13 -4.67 -2.60 -4.43
CA GLY A 13 -4.32 -1.72 -3.31
C GLY A 13 -2.82 -1.75 -2.99
N ILE A 14 -2.22 -2.93 -2.93
CA ILE A 14 -0.76 -3.10 -2.73
C ILE A 14 0.01 -2.43 -3.86
N GLN A 15 -0.36 -2.70 -5.11
CA GLN A 15 0.35 -2.16 -6.27
C GLN A 15 0.32 -0.63 -6.29
N ARG A 16 -0.87 -0.03 -6.11
CA ARG A 16 -1.01 1.45 -6.04
C ARG A 16 -0.26 2.06 -4.86
N GLY A 17 -0.30 1.40 -3.70
CA GLY A 17 0.45 1.85 -2.53
C GLY A 17 1.96 1.82 -2.77
N MET A 18 2.48 0.76 -3.40
CA MET A 18 3.90 0.64 -3.76
C MET A 18 4.34 1.68 -4.79
N GLU A 19 3.51 1.95 -5.81
CA GLU A 19 3.77 3.03 -6.78
C GLU A 19 3.77 4.41 -6.12
N GLY A 20 2.84 4.65 -5.18
CA GLY A 20 2.81 5.85 -4.35
C GLY A 20 4.08 6.02 -3.50
N LEU A 21 4.49 4.96 -2.80
CA LEU A 21 5.72 4.95 -2.00
C LEU A 21 6.96 5.30 -2.82
N GLN A 22 7.10 4.71 -4.02
CA GLN A 22 8.22 5.01 -4.91
C GLN A 22 8.22 6.46 -5.36
N ARG A 23 7.05 7.01 -5.71
CA ARG A 23 6.94 8.42 -6.11
C ARG A 23 7.30 9.36 -4.95
N SER A 24 6.71 9.17 -3.77
CA SER A 24 7.02 9.99 -2.61
C SER A 24 8.50 9.89 -2.22
N ALA A 25 9.10 8.69 -2.29
CA ALA A 25 10.53 8.50 -2.03
C ALA A 25 11.41 9.22 -3.06
N ALA A 26 11.11 9.11 -4.35
CA ALA A 26 11.84 9.80 -5.41
C ALA A 26 11.75 11.32 -5.26
N GLU A 27 10.56 11.81 -4.90
CA GLU A 27 10.34 13.23 -4.66
C GLU A 27 11.12 13.68 -3.42
N ILE A 28 11.10 12.95 -2.30
CA ILE A 28 11.88 13.28 -1.08
C ILE A 28 13.38 13.32 -1.39
N ALA A 29 13.86 12.41 -2.23
CA ALA A 29 15.27 12.30 -2.61
C ALA A 29 15.68 13.23 -3.78
N SER A 30 14.77 14.07 -4.30
CA SER A 30 15.05 14.87 -5.50
C SER A 30 16.11 15.95 -5.25
N ALA A 31 16.96 16.17 -6.27
CA ALA A 31 17.99 17.20 -6.22
C ALA A 31 17.40 18.62 -6.14
N ASP A 32 16.23 18.85 -6.76
CA ASP A 32 15.51 20.13 -6.73
C ASP A 32 15.11 20.52 -5.29
N ARG A 33 14.80 19.54 -4.44
CA ARG A 33 14.61 19.76 -3.00
C ARG A 33 15.90 20.00 -2.25
N MET A 34 16.96 19.25 -2.57
CA MET A 34 18.27 19.40 -1.91
C MET A 34 18.92 20.75 -2.20
N ASN A 35 18.69 21.31 -3.39
CA ASN A 35 19.21 22.61 -3.80
C ASN A 35 18.33 23.79 -3.34
N GLY A 36 17.21 23.53 -2.67
CA GLY A 36 16.30 24.55 -2.16
C GLY A 36 15.48 25.27 -3.24
N GLU A 37 15.35 24.68 -4.43
CA GLU A 37 14.61 25.25 -5.57
C GLU A 37 13.11 24.91 -5.51
N GLU A 38 12.72 23.91 -4.70
CA GLU A 38 11.32 23.57 -4.48
C GLU A 38 10.60 24.52 -3.51
N THR A 39 9.42 24.98 -3.91
CA THR A 39 8.54 25.82 -3.08
C THR A 39 7.64 25.00 -2.15
N ARG A 40 7.50 23.68 -2.36
CA ARG A 40 6.66 22.79 -1.52
C ARG A 40 7.42 22.27 -0.31
N SER A 41 6.71 22.08 0.80
CA SER A 41 7.28 21.56 2.04
C SER A 41 7.56 20.06 1.94
N VAL A 42 8.70 19.62 2.50
CA VAL A 42 9.06 18.19 2.63
C VAL A 42 8.07 17.42 3.54
N ALA A 43 7.27 18.11 4.35
CA ALA A 43 6.28 17.46 5.20
C ALA A 43 5.16 16.75 4.40
N GLU A 44 4.73 17.34 3.28
CA GLU A 44 3.67 16.78 2.42
C GLU A 44 4.04 15.41 1.82
N PRO A 45 5.16 15.24 1.10
CA PRO A 45 5.55 13.95 0.53
C PRO A 45 5.87 12.89 1.60
N LEU A 46 6.30 13.29 2.80
CA LEU A 46 6.47 12.37 3.94
C LEU A 46 5.14 11.84 4.44
N VAL A 47 4.13 12.70 4.58
CA VAL A 47 2.78 12.30 4.99
C VAL A 47 2.11 11.45 3.91
N GLU A 48 2.30 11.76 2.63
CA GLU A 48 1.88 10.91 1.51
C GLU A 48 2.55 9.53 1.55
N GLN A 49 3.86 9.47 1.83
CA GLN A 49 4.58 8.21 1.98
C GLN A 49 3.98 7.34 3.09
N ILE A 50 3.65 7.92 4.25
CA ILE A 50 3.01 7.21 5.37
C ILE A 50 1.63 6.68 4.97
N GLN A 51 0.83 7.49 4.26
CA GLN A 51 -0.48 7.07 3.77
C GLN A 51 -0.37 5.89 2.80
N HIS A 52 0.59 5.94 1.87
CA HIS A 52 0.84 4.86 0.94
C HIS A 52 1.32 3.58 1.63
N ALA A 53 2.20 3.67 2.64
CA ALA A 53 2.60 2.54 3.47
C ALA A 53 1.39 1.90 4.17
N THR A 54 0.55 2.73 4.79
CA THR A 54 -0.67 2.30 5.48
C THR A 54 -1.64 1.58 4.53
N GLN A 55 -1.78 2.07 3.30
CA GLN A 55 -2.61 1.43 2.27
C GLN A 55 -2.09 0.04 1.88
N VAL A 56 -0.76 -0.12 1.75
CA VAL A 56 -0.14 -1.43 1.49
C VAL A 56 -0.41 -2.37 2.66
N GLU A 57 -0.15 -1.94 3.88
CA GLU A 57 -0.36 -2.76 5.09
C GLU A 57 -1.82 -3.22 5.24
N ALA A 58 -2.77 -2.30 5.05
CA ALA A 58 -4.19 -2.61 5.08
C ALA A 58 -4.57 -3.65 4.01
N SER A 59 -4.05 -3.48 2.79
CA SER A 59 -4.32 -4.41 1.69
C SER A 59 -3.71 -5.79 1.92
N VAL A 60 -2.50 -5.87 2.49
CA VAL A 60 -1.88 -7.13 2.94
C VAL A 60 -2.70 -7.79 4.04
N LYS A 61 -3.21 -7.00 5.00
CA LYS A 61 -4.07 -7.52 6.07
C LYS A 61 -5.35 -8.15 5.52
N VAL A 62 -5.98 -7.53 4.52
CA VAL A 62 -7.16 -8.10 3.85
C VAL A 62 -6.82 -9.45 3.22
N LEU A 63 -5.72 -9.54 2.47
CA LEU A 63 -5.29 -10.79 1.83
C LEU A 63 -4.99 -11.89 2.86
N LYS A 64 -4.36 -11.54 3.98
CA LYS A 64 -4.12 -12.48 5.08
C LYS A 64 -5.43 -12.98 5.70
N THR A 65 -6.36 -12.08 5.99
CA THR A 65 -7.66 -12.46 6.54
C THR A 65 -8.46 -13.32 5.56
N GLU A 66 -8.38 -13.05 4.27
CA GLU A 66 -8.96 -13.91 3.22
C GLU A 66 -8.38 -15.32 3.26
N ASN A 67 -7.06 -15.44 3.32
CA ASN A 67 -6.37 -16.72 3.44
C ASN A 67 -6.76 -17.49 4.72
N ASP A 68 -6.80 -16.80 5.86
CA ASP A 68 -7.16 -17.41 7.15
C ASP A 68 -8.63 -17.88 7.15
N MET A 69 -9.53 -17.11 6.52
CA MET A 69 -10.93 -17.50 6.33
C MET A 69 -11.06 -18.74 5.43
N LEU A 70 -10.31 -18.80 4.31
CA LEU A 70 -10.31 -19.99 3.45
C LEU A 70 -9.74 -21.21 4.18
N GLY A 71 -8.65 -21.05 4.91
CA GLY A 71 -8.05 -22.12 5.72
C GLY A 71 -9.00 -22.66 6.77
N SER A 72 -9.66 -21.79 7.54
CA SER A 72 -10.65 -22.21 8.55
C SER A 72 -11.87 -22.92 7.93
N LEU A 73 -12.35 -22.48 6.76
CA LEU A 73 -13.43 -23.17 6.05
C LEU A 73 -13.04 -24.57 5.56
N LEU A 74 -11.78 -24.77 5.17
CA LEU A 74 -11.28 -26.08 4.76
C LEU A 74 -11.09 -27.00 5.97
N ASP A 75 -10.57 -26.48 7.08
CA ASP A 75 -10.36 -27.23 8.32
C ASP A 75 -11.68 -27.73 8.93
N VAL A 76 -12.75 -26.93 8.88
CA VAL A 76 -14.09 -27.35 9.34
C VAL A 76 -14.69 -28.49 8.50
N LYS A 77 -14.22 -28.67 7.26
CA LYS A 77 -14.71 -29.74 6.36
C LYS A 77 -13.88 -31.02 6.41
N ALA A 78 -12.70 -31.00 7.01
CA ALA A 78 -11.82 -32.17 7.19
C ALA A 78 -12.29 -33.02 8.37
#